data_AF-A0A2K8P787-F1
#
_entry.id   AF-A0A2K8P787-F1
#
_cell.length_a   1.000
_cell.length_b   1.000
_cell.length_c   1.000
_cell.angle_alpha   90.00
_cell.angle_beta   90.00
_cell.angle_gamma   90.00
#
_symmetry.space_group_name_H-M   'P 1'
#
loop_
_entity.id
_entity.type
_entity.pdbx_description
1 polymer ?
#
loop_
_entity_poly.entity_id
_entity_poly.type
_entity_poly.pdbx_seq_one_letter_code
_entity_poly.pdbx_strand_id
1 'polypeptide(L)'
;MHGEDMPEQVTSARGASGAERFVLLGPGAARPGRVPLPPAFAVKATTADTGGRLSLLEVTLARDIPRHTHHRADECVYVLEGTLDIEFDDRTHSAPPGTFALLPRGVPHALRRASDPPPRVLQISSPGGWECYVEDLIEAGPAVLTDGELDPVKINPIAARHHIEYETRP
;
A
#
# COMPACT_ATOMS: atom_id res chain seq x y z
N MET A 1 -56.83 18.86 13.72
CA MET A 1 -56.20 17.64 13.18
C MET A 1 -54.81 18.06 12.74
N HIS A 2 -53.86 17.90 13.66
CA HIS A 2 -52.47 18.31 13.50
C HIS A 2 -51.75 17.30 12.61
N GLY A 3 -51.05 17.80 11.59
CA GLY A 3 -50.07 17.04 10.83
C GLY A 3 -48.88 17.97 10.63
N GLU A 4 -47.91 17.86 11.53
CA GLU A 4 -46.66 18.62 11.52
C GLU A 4 -45.72 18.05 10.46
N ASP A 5 -45.28 18.89 9.54
CA ASP A 5 -44.19 18.59 8.61
C ASP A 5 -42.90 18.31 9.40
N MET A 6 -42.37 17.10 9.25
CA MET A 6 -41.04 16.74 9.73
C MET A 6 -40.00 17.16 8.68
N PRO A 7 -39.02 18.02 8.99
CA PRO A 7 -37.94 18.28 8.06
C PRO A 7 -36.95 17.11 8.09
N GLU A 8 -36.70 16.52 6.92
CA GLU A 8 -35.60 15.58 6.68
C GLU A 8 -34.27 16.26 7.02
N GLN A 9 -33.52 15.68 7.97
CA GLN A 9 -32.17 16.11 8.29
C GLN A 9 -31.22 15.69 7.18
N VAL A 10 -30.84 16.63 6.32
CA VAL A 10 -29.68 16.51 5.43
C VAL A 10 -28.42 16.45 6.30
N THR A 11 -27.85 15.26 6.47
CA THR A 11 -26.51 15.13 7.03
C THR A 11 -25.49 15.60 6.00
N SER A 12 -25.14 16.89 6.02
CA SER A 12 -23.98 17.37 5.27
C SER A 12 -22.72 16.80 5.92
N ALA A 13 -22.06 15.85 5.26
CA ALA A 13 -20.67 15.53 5.57
C ALA A 13 -19.84 16.78 5.24
N ARG A 14 -19.63 17.65 6.23
CA ARG A 14 -18.69 18.75 6.12
C ARG A 14 -17.31 18.12 5.91
N GLY A 15 -16.82 18.16 4.67
CA GLY A 15 -15.45 17.76 4.36
C GLY A 15 -14.49 18.52 5.27
N ALA A 16 -13.60 17.81 5.95
CA ALA A 16 -12.57 18.39 6.79
C ALA A 16 -11.86 19.52 6.03
N SER A 17 -11.69 20.66 6.69
CA SER A 17 -11.06 21.83 6.10
C SER A 17 -9.63 21.49 5.63
N GLY A 18 -9.10 22.22 4.64
CA GLY A 18 -7.75 21.97 4.12
C GLY A 18 -6.64 22.05 5.20
N ALA A 19 -6.86 22.82 6.27
CA ALA A 19 -5.95 22.93 7.40
C ALA A 19 -5.91 21.65 8.28
N GLU A 20 -7.01 20.91 8.36
CA GLU A 20 -7.10 19.66 9.14
C GLU A 20 -6.38 18.48 8.47
N ARG A 21 -5.99 18.63 7.20
CA ARG A 21 -5.26 17.61 6.41
C ARG A 21 -3.79 17.96 6.15
N PHE A 22 -3.30 19.06 6.72
CA PHE A 22 -1.88 19.41 6.63
C PHE A 22 -1.07 18.51 7.58
N VAL A 23 -0.17 17.71 7.01
CA VAL A 23 0.67 16.77 7.74
C VAL A 23 2.14 17.13 7.54
N LEU A 24 2.87 17.31 8.63
CA LEU A 24 4.32 17.46 8.63
C LEU A 24 4.94 16.41 9.54
N LEU A 25 5.76 15.53 8.96
CA LEU A 25 6.48 14.47 9.68
C LEU A 25 7.96 14.81 9.71
N GLY A 26 8.58 14.68 10.89
CA GLY A 26 10.03 14.69 11.00
C GLY A 26 10.66 13.41 10.43
N PRO A 27 12.00 13.38 10.26
CA PRO A 27 12.71 12.17 9.83
C PRO A 27 12.36 10.96 10.71
N GLY A 28 12.08 9.81 10.08
CA GLY A 28 11.70 8.57 10.77
C GLY A 28 10.29 8.55 11.37
N ALA A 29 9.58 9.68 11.42
CA ALA A 29 8.20 9.70 11.89
C ALA A 29 7.24 9.06 10.88
N ALA A 30 6.13 8.53 11.41
CA ALA A 30 5.06 7.91 10.64
C ALA A 30 3.70 8.37 11.17
N ARG A 31 2.69 8.34 10.30
CA ARG A 31 1.29 8.46 10.68
C ARG A 31 0.85 7.17 11.38
N PRO A 32 -0.04 7.26 12.38
CA PRO A 32 -0.69 6.07 12.89
C PRO A 32 -1.61 5.48 11.82
N GLY A 33 -1.55 4.17 11.67
CA GLY A 33 -2.54 3.38 10.94
C GLY A 33 -3.72 2.97 11.84
N ARG A 34 -4.59 2.08 11.33
CA ARG A 34 -5.62 1.40 12.15
C ARG A 34 -4.99 0.46 13.18
N VAL A 35 -3.85 -0.14 12.84
CA VAL A 35 -3.08 -1.04 13.71
C VAL A 35 -1.59 -0.65 13.74
N PRO A 36 -0.83 -1.05 14.79
CA PRO A 36 0.61 -0.91 14.79
C PRO A 36 1.26 -1.71 13.66
N LEU A 37 2.12 -1.08 12.87
CA LEU A 37 2.88 -1.74 11.82
C LEU A 37 4.30 -2.09 12.28
N PRO A 38 4.91 -3.17 11.74
CA PRO A 38 6.32 -3.46 11.97
C PRO A 38 7.22 -2.31 11.50
N PRO A 39 8.46 -2.18 12.04
CA PRO A 39 9.40 -1.11 11.67
C PRO A 39 9.74 -1.03 10.17
N ALA A 40 9.47 -2.11 9.41
CA ALA A 40 9.64 -2.15 7.97
C ALA A 40 8.63 -1.29 7.20
N PHE A 41 7.56 -0.80 7.84
CA PHE A 41 6.52 0.01 7.22
C PHE A 41 6.29 1.30 8.01
N ALA A 42 6.42 2.44 7.34
CA ALA A 42 6.13 3.76 7.91
C ALA A 42 5.14 4.51 7.02
N VAL A 43 3.89 4.61 7.47
CA VAL A 43 2.84 5.38 6.79
C VAL A 43 3.22 6.87 6.80
N LYS A 44 3.20 7.52 5.64
CA LYS A 44 3.45 8.97 5.52
C LYS A 44 2.18 9.74 5.22
N ALA A 45 1.30 9.15 4.41
CA ALA A 45 -0.05 9.66 4.15
C ALA A 45 -1.01 8.48 3.99
N THR A 46 -2.10 8.50 4.75
CA THR A 46 -3.20 7.55 4.59
C THR A 46 -4.10 7.94 3.43
N THR A 47 -4.90 7.00 2.96
CA THR A 47 -6.00 7.21 2.02
C THR A 47 -6.97 8.27 2.53
N ALA A 48 -7.23 8.33 3.84
CA ALA A 48 -8.09 9.33 4.45
C ALA A 48 -7.47 10.75 4.38
N ASP A 49 -6.17 10.89 4.67
CA ASP A 49 -5.45 12.17 4.61
C ASP A 49 -5.58 12.81 3.21
N THR A 50 -5.60 11.99 2.15
CA THR A 50 -5.64 12.47 0.76
C THR A 50 -7.04 12.52 0.15
N GLY A 51 -8.07 12.12 0.89
CA GLY A 51 -9.43 11.97 0.39
C GLY A 51 -9.54 10.93 -0.72
N GLY A 52 -8.86 9.80 -0.57
CA GLY A 52 -8.89 8.66 -1.49
C GLY A 52 -7.94 8.74 -2.68
N ARG A 53 -7.24 9.86 -2.86
CA ARG A 53 -6.43 10.11 -4.07
C ARG A 53 -5.16 9.26 -4.11
N LEU A 54 -4.47 9.14 -2.99
CA LEU A 54 -3.29 8.30 -2.86
C LEU A 54 -3.07 7.84 -1.42
N SER A 55 -2.25 6.82 -1.26
CA SER A 55 -1.63 6.44 0.01
C SER A 55 -0.13 6.33 -0.19
N LEU A 56 0.66 6.68 0.83
CA LEU A 56 2.12 6.69 0.78
C LEU A 56 2.71 6.01 2.00
N LEU A 57 3.55 5.01 1.76
CA LEU A 57 4.36 4.35 2.77
C LEU A 57 5.83 4.44 2.39
N GLU A 58 6.68 4.64 3.38
CA GLU A 58 8.09 4.28 3.28
C GLU A 58 8.23 2.81 3.73
N VAL A 59 8.87 1.99 2.90
CA VAL A 59 8.91 0.52 3.06
C VAL A 59 10.34 0.02 2.97
N THR A 60 10.76 -0.77 3.95
CA THR A 60 11.96 -1.63 3.85
C THR A 60 11.53 -2.99 3.34
N LEU A 61 11.97 -3.38 2.14
CA LEU A 61 11.57 -4.63 1.50
C LEU A 61 12.32 -5.84 2.09
N ALA A 62 11.95 -6.24 3.31
CA ALA A 62 12.63 -7.32 4.04
C ALA A 62 12.44 -8.72 3.41
N ARG A 63 11.45 -8.88 2.55
CA ARG A 63 11.13 -10.12 1.82
C ARG A 63 10.72 -9.80 0.39
N ASP A 64 10.89 -10.76 -0.50
CA ASP A 64 10.45 -10.60 -1.88
C ASP A 64 8.92 -10.56 -1.94
N ILE A 65 8.37 -9.74 -2.84
CA ILE A 65 6.93 -9.66 -3.08
C ILE A 65 6.62 -10.50 -4.31
N PRO A 66 5.88 -11.62 -4.18
CA PRO A 66 5.56 -12.48 -5.31
C PRO A 66 4.84 -11.71 -6.43
N ARG A 67 4.85 -12.28 -7.64
CA ARG A 67 4.24 -11.65 -8.81
C ARG A 67 2.76 -11.39 -8.56
N HIS A 68 2.32 -10.15 -8.76
CA HIS A 68 0.96 -9.72 -8.48
C HIS A 68 0.50 -8.60 -9.42
N THR A 69 -0.80 -8.38 -9.44
CA THR A 69 -1.48 -7.37 -10.26
C THR A 69 -2.37 -6.51 -9.38
N HIS A 70 -2.25 -5.19 -9.53
CA HIS A 70 -3.22 -4.24 -9.00
C HIS A 70 -4.28 -3.99 -10.07
N HIS A 71 -5.54 -4.28 -9.79
CA HIS A 71 -6.64 -4.13 -10.75
C HIS A 71 -7.24 -2.71 -10.78
N ARG A 72 -6.96 -1.91 -9.74
CA ARG A 72 -7.56 -0.57 -9.57
C ARG A 72 -6.55 0.56 -9.50
N ALA A 73 -5.46 0.37 -8.76
CA ALA A 73 -4.49 1.42 -8.48
C ALA A 73 -3.22 1.24 -9.31
N ASP A 74 -2.67 2.36 -9.78
CA ASP A 74 -1.28 2.39 -10.19
C ASP A 74 -0.41 2.40 -8.94
N GLU A 75 0.73 1.73 -9.00
CA GLU A 75 1.78 1.80 -7.99
C GLU A 75 2.99 2.56 -8.52
N CYS A 76 3.54 3.44 -7.71
CA CYS A 76 4.82 4.08 -7.97
C CYS A 76 5.80 3.70 -6.87
N VAL A 77 7.02 3.38 -7.28
CA VAL A 77 8.13 3.09 -6.38
C VAL A 77 9.26 4.09 -6.62
N TYR A 78 9.79 4.66 -5.54
CA TYR A 78 11.01 5.47 -5.58
C TYR A 78 12.04 4.89 -4.62
N VAL A 79 13.21 4.50 -5.13
CA VAL A 79 14.24 3.84 -4.32
C VAL A 79 15.04 4.88 -3.54
N LEU A 80 15.08 4.71 -2.21
CA LEU A 80 15.80 5.58 -1.28
C LEU A 80 17.20 5.02 -0.96
N GLU A 81 17.28 3.72 -0.67
CA GLU A 81 18.51 3.03 -0.29
C GLU A 81 18.48 1.57 -0.80
N GLY A 82 19.66 0.97 -0.95
CA GLY A 82 19.79 -0.39 -1.47
C GLY A 82 19.45 -0.50 -2.95
N THR A 83 19.27 -1.73 -3.45
CA THR A 83 18.86 -2.01 -4.83
C THR A 83 17.61 -2.87 -4.83
N LEU A 84 16.61 -2.42 -5.58
CA LEU A 84 15.36 -3.13 -5.82
C LEU A 84 15.43 -3.73 -7.22
N ASP A 85 15.12 -5.01 -7.38
CA ASP A 85 14.87 -5.58 -8.69
C ASP A 85 13.36 -5.65 -8.94
N ILE A 86 12.93 -5.14 -10.10
CA ILE A 86 11.53 -5.11 -10.54
C ILE A 86 11.39 -6.07 -11.72
N GLU A 87 10.52 -7.07 -11.58
CA GLU A 87 10.22 -8.04 -12.63
C GLU A 87 8.92 -7.65 -13.34
N PHE A 88 8.95 -7.41 -14.65
CA PHE A 88 7.77 -7.24 -15.51
C PHE A 88 8.12 -7.65 -16.95
N ASP A 89 7.14 -8.11 -17.74
CA ASP A 89 7.35 -8.51 -19.15
C ASP A 89 8.53 -9.49 -19.35
N ASP A 90 8.63 -10.50 -18.47
CA ASP A 90 9.70 -11.51 -18.44
C ASP A 90 11.13 -10.95 -18.33
N ARG A 91 11.27 -9.72 -17.86
CA ARG A 91 12.55 -9.04 -17.63
C ARG A 91 12.71 -8.64 -16.18
N THR A 92 13.95 -8.57 -15.75
CA THR A 92 14.35 -8.01 -14.45
C THR A 92 15.05 -6.68 -14.69
N HIS A 93 14.56 -5.64 -14.02
CA HIS A 93 15.09 -4.29 -14.07
C HIS A 93 15.67 -3.94 -12.70
N SER A 94 16.98 -3.68 -12.65
CA SER A 94 17.64 -3.27 -11.42
C SER A 94 17.48 -1.76 -11.20
N ALA A 95 17.00 -1.40 -10.01
CA ALA A 95 16.68 -0.04 -9.60
C ALA A 95 17.52 0.38 -8.39
N PRO A 96 18.68 1.03 -8.61
CA PRO A 96 19.50 1.60 -7.53
C PRO A 96 18.86 2.87 -6.93
N PRO A 97 19.43 3.46 -5.85
CA PRO A 97 18.88 4.65 -5.21
C PRO A 97 18.69 5.82 -6.19
N GLY A 98 17.58 6.54 -6.04
CA GLY A 98 17.17 7.61 -6.94
C GLY A 98 16.37 7.14 -8.17
N THR A 99 16.18 5.83 -8.34
CA THR A 99 15.34 5.29 -9.42
C THR A 99 13.86 5.42 -9.10
N PHE A 100 13.09 5.87 -10.09
CA PHE A 100 11.63 5.86 -10.07
C PHE A 100 11.10 4.78 -11.02
N ALA A 101 10.05 4.08 -10.59
CA ALA A 101 9.28 3.17 -11.43
C ALA A 101 7.79 3.46 -11.28
N LEU A 102 7.08 3.52 -12.41
CA LEU A 102 5.63 3.41 -12.47
C LEU A 102 5.27 1.97 -12.82
N LEU A 103 4.42 1.37 -12.01
CA LEU A 103 3.86 0.03 -12.15
C LEU A 103 2.35 0.21 -12.43
N PRO A 104 1.95 0.28 -13.71
CA PRO A 104 0.57 0.58 -14.05
C PRO A 104 -0.38 -0.54 -13.58
N ARG A 105 -1.61 -0.16 -13.22
CA ARG A 105 -2.67 -1.12 -12.94
C ARG A 105 -2.85 -2.08 -14.13
N GLY A 106 -3.15 -3.34 -13.81
CA GLY A 106 -3.32 -4.40 -14.79
C GLY A 106 -2.01 -4.93 -15.39
N VAL A 107 -0.84 -4.40 -15.03
CA VAL A 107 0.46 -4.93 -15.44
C VAL A 107 1.02 -5.79 -14.31
N PRO A 108 1.10 -7.13 -14.47
CA PRO A 108 1.61 -8.00 -13.42
C PRO A 108 3.12 -7.79 -13.24
N HIS A 109 3.55 -7.65 -11.99
CA HIS A 109 4.94 -7.37 -11.64
C HIS A 109 5.34 -8.02 -10.32
N ALA A 110 6.64 -8.12 -10.06
CA ALA A 110 7.18 -8.63 -8.81
C ALA A 110 8.35 -7.77 -8.31
N LEU A 111 8.57 -7.76 -7.00
CA LEU A 111 9.63 -6.99 -6.36
C LEU A 111 10.59 -7.93 -5.63
N ARG A 112 11.90 -7.73 -5.81
CA ARG A 112 12.95 -8.54 -5.17
C ARG A 112 13.92 -7.65 -4.40
N ARG A 113 14.34 -8.11 -3.23
CA ARG A 113 15.43 -7.47 -2.48
C ARG A 113 16.77 -7.83 -3.14
N ALA A 114 17.30 -6.94 -3.98
CA ALA A 114 18.53 -7.19 -4.73
C ALA A 114 19.79 -6.73 -3.98
N SER A 115 19.65 -6.23 -2.75
CA SER A 115 20.76 -5.82 -1.89
C SER A 115 20.61 -6.32 -0.46
N ASP A 116 21.73 -6.41 0.24
CA ASP A 116 21.84 -6.55 1.70
C ASP A 116 22.71 -5.39 2.22
N PRO A 117 22.20 -4.47 3.07
CA PRO A 117 20.85 -4.44 3.67
C PRO A 117 19.69 -4.37 2.66
N PRO A 118 18.46 -4.79 3.05
CA PRO A 118 17.29 -4.74 2.18
C PRO A 118 16.99 -3.32 1.66
N PRO A 119 16.44 -3.17 0.44
CA PRO A 119 16.19 -1.86 -0.13
C PRO A 119 15.07 -1.13 0.63
N ARG A 120 15.20 0.20 0.71
CA ARG A 120 14.19 1.12 1.25
C ARG A 120 13.60 1.93 0.12
N VAL A 121 12.28 2.03 0.10
CA VAL A 121 11.54 2.68 -0.98
C VAL A 121 10.42 3.56 -0.44
N LEU A 122 10.01 4.55 -1.22
CA LEU A 122 8.66 5.11 -1.12
C LEU A 122 7.76 4.33 -2.07
N GLN A 123 6.67 3.78 -1.53
CA GLN A 123 5.62 3.13 -2.30
C GLN A 123 4.36 3.97 -2.22
N ILE A 124 3.87 4.37 -3.39
CA ILE A 124 2.72 5.25 -3.55
C ILE A 124 1.68 4.48 -4.35
N SER A 125 0.44 4.46 -3.88
CA SER A 125 -0.67 3.86 -4.61
C SER A 125 -1.73 4.90 -4.91
N SER A 126 -2.26 4.91 -6.14
CA SER A 126 -3.29 5.83 -6.60
C SER A 126 -4.34 5.11 -7.45
N PRO A 127 -5.63 5.07 -7.06
CA PRO A 127 -6.20 5.58 -5.80
C PRO A 127 -5.55 4.98 -4.55
N GLY A 128 -5.71 5.64 -3.40
CA GLY A 128 -5.16 5.13 -2.14
C GLY A 128 -5.79 3.80 -1.70
N GLY A 129 -5.14 3.14 -0.74
CA GLY A 129 -5.62 1.91 -0.09
C GLY A 129 -4.49 0.98 0.33
N TRP A 130 -3.25 1.31 -0.03
CA TRP A 130 -2.08 0.48 0.24
C TRP A 130 -1.86 0.24 1.74
N GLU A 131 -1.99 1.27 2.57
CA GLU A 131 -1.86 1.13 4.01
C GLU A 131 -2.93 0.21 4.61
N CYS A 132 -4.16 0.27 4.09
CA CYS A 132 -5.25 -0.58 4.57
C CYS A 132 -4.99 -2.05 4.23
N TYR A 133 -4.44 -2.34 3.05
CA TYR A 133 -4.06 -3.70 2.68
C TYR A 133 -2.92 -4.23 3.55
N VAL A 134 -1.87 -3.42 3.80
CA VAL A 134 -0.76 -3.80 4.69
C VAL A 134 -1.28 -4.09 6.10
N GLU A 135 -2.16 -3.24 6.63
CA GLU A 135 -2.78 -3.45 7.95
C GLU A 135 -3.59 -4.76 8.01
N ASP A 136 -4.40 -5.06 7.00
CA ASP A 136 -5.18 -6.31 6.94
C ASP A 136 -4.26 -7.55 6.90
N LEU A 137 -3.10 -7.47 6.22
CA LEU A 137 -2.10 -8.54 6.24
C LEU A 137 -1.46 -8.70 7.62
N ILE A 138 -1.17 -7.60 8.31
CA ILE A 138 -0.59 -7.63 9.65
C ILE A 138 -1.58 -8.22 10.66
N GLU A 139 -2.86 -7.86 10.57
CA GLU A 139 -3.92 -8.44 11.41
C GLU A 139 -4.09 -9.94 11.17
N ALA A 140 -3.97 -10.40 9.92
CA ALA A 140 -4.03 -11.82 9.59
C ALA A 140 -2.79 -12.60 10.10
N GLY A 141 -1.66 -11.92 10.27
CA GLY A 141 -0.47 -12.47 10.90
C GLY A 141 0.05 -13.75 10.20
N PRO A 142 0.43 -14.81 10.92
CA PRO A 142 0.99 -16.03 10.32
C PRO A 142 0.05 -16.77 9.36
N ALA A 143 -1.25 -16.45 9.35
CA ALA A 143 -2.21 -17.10 8.47
C ALA A 143 -1.96 -16.84 6.97
N VAL A 144 -1.19 -15.81 6.63
CA VAL A 144 -0.83 -15.48 5.23
C VAL A 144 0.48 -16.14 4.77
N LEU A 145 1.09 -16.97 5.62
CA LEU A 145 2.41 -17.56 5.38
C LEU A 145 2.38 -19.07 5.17
N THR A 146 3.35 -19.57 4.41
CA THR A 146 3.74 -20.98 4.34
C THR A 146 5.25 -21.05 4.50
N ASP A 147 5.73 -21.83 5.49
CA ASP A 147 7.16 -21.94 5.84
C ASP A 147 7.87 -20.60 6.08
N GLY A 148 7.14 -19.60 6.59
CA GLY A 148 7.64 -18.25 6.89
C GLY A 148 7.57 -17.26 5.71
N GLU A 149 7.31 -17.76 4.50
CA GLU A 149 7.21 -16.97 3.27
C GLU A 149 5.77 -16.58 2.95
N LEU A 150 5.62 -15.48 2.19
CA LEU A 150 4.32 -15.04 1.70
C LEU A 150 3.73 -16.11 0.78
N ASP A 151 2.54 -16.61 1.11
CA ASP A 151 1.84 -17.61 0.32
C ASP A 151 0.70 -16.95 -0.49
N PRO A 152 0.84 -16.85 -1.83
CA PRO A 152 -0.20 -16.28 -2.69
C PRO A 152 -1.60 -16.87 -2.48
N VAL A 153 -1.71 -18.18 -2.22
CA VAL A 153 -3.01 -18.85 -2.02
C VAL A 153 -3.68 -18.32 -0.76
N LYS A 154 -2.92 -18.11 0.31
CA LYS A 154 -3.42 -17.61 1.60
C LYS A 154 -3.61 -16.10 1.63
N ILE A 155 -2.82 -15.36 0.85
CA ILE A 155 -2.88 -13.89 0.75
C ILE A 155 -4.07 -13.44 -0.12
N ASN A 156 -4.36 -14.14 -1.21
CA ASN A 156 -5.36 -13.71 -2.19
C ASN A 156 -6.76 -13.40 -1.63
N PRO A 157 -7.31 -14.15 -0.65
CA PRO A 157 -8.58 -13.79 -0.01
C PRO A 157 -8.57 -12.39 0.64
N ILE A 158 -7.40 -11.95 1.14
CA ILE A 158 -7.21 -10.60 1.68
C ILE A 158 -6.97 -9.61 0.53
N ALA A 159 -6.03 -9.92 -0.35
CA ALA A 159 -5.63 -9.05 -1.47
C ALA A 159 -6.80 -8.70 -2.39
N ALA A 160 -7.70 -9.64 -2.66
CA ALA A 160 -8.86 -9.43 -3.52
C ALA A 160 -9.81 -8.33 -3.00
N ARG A 161 -9.93 -8.16 -1.68
CA ARG A 161 -10.71 -7.07 -1.05
C ARG A 161 -10.14 -5.68 -1.37
N HIS A 162 -8.85 -5.63 -1.70
CA HIS A 162 -8.10 -4.43 -2.07
C HIS A 162 -7.80 -4.35 -3.57
N HIS A 163 -8.46 -5.19 -4.38
CA HIS A 163 -8.26 -5.27 -5.84
C HIS A 163 -6.82 -5.65 -6.24
N ILE A 164 -6.17 -6.50 -5.43
CA ILE A 164 -4.84 -7.06 -5.71
C ILE A 164 -4.99 -8.57 -5.90
N GLU A 165 -4.25 -9.13 -6.84
CA GLU A 165 -4.21 -10.56 -7.11
C GLU A 165 -2.78 -11.03 -7.29
N TYR A 166 -2.35 -12.01 -6.48
CA TYR A 166 -1.06 -12.68 -6.60
C TYR A 166 -1.19 -13.91 -7.48
N GLU A 167 -0.20 -14.13 -8.34
CA GLU A 167 -0.09 -15.36 -9.11
C GLU A 167 0.23 -16.53 -8.19
N THR A 168 -0.62 -17.55 -8.22
CA THR A 168 -0.36 -18.84 -7.57
C THR A 168 0.40 -19.71 -8.55
N ARG A 169 1.57 -20.23 -8.16
CA ARG A 169 2.20 -21.29 -8.94
C ARG A 169 1.29 -22.53 -8.91
N PRO A 170 1.17 -23.28 -10.02
CA PRO A 170 0.46 -24.55 -10.05
C PRO A 170 1.12 -25.61 -9.16
#